data_AF-A0A9D1A9F3-F1
#
_entry.id   AF-A0A9D1A9F3-F1
#
_cell.length_a   1.000
_cell.length_b   1.000
_cell.length_c   1.000
_cell.angle_alpha   90.00
_cell.angle_beta   90.00
_cell.angle_gamma   90.00
#
_symmetry.space_group_name_H-M   'P 1'
#
loop_
_entity.id
_entity.type
_entity.pdbx_description
1 polymer ?
#
loop_
_entity_poly.entity_id
_entity_poly.type
_entity_poly.pdbx_seq_one_letter_code
_entity_poly.pdbx_strand_id
1 'polypeptide(L)'
;LLRCVGDPTRRFEEDALRMLRAVRFAAQLGFTIESETAAAIVRCAPLAERLSAERVSEELQKTLLSPRPELVGQLAAWGLLRPYGLLEARALAWIAALPAEPTVRFAALKQVYPEADLSALRLPRRIIQDAAAVSAVDRPRDRLAWKRLIAALGKERGRLAGMLFGEADQVEEILASGECLSLKELAVTGADFPDRSGAAVGAHLQALLEHVLAHPEDNRREILLTWAEP
;
A
#
# COMPACT_ATOMS: atom_id res chain seq x y z
N LEU A 1 9.63 -11.25 27.96
CA LEU A 1 8.26 -11.79 28.11
C LEU A 1 7.33 -10.63 28.43
N LEU A 2 6.22 -10.50 27.72
CA LEU A 2 5.18 -9.51 27.97
C LEU A 2 4.00 -10.19 28.67
N ARG A 3 3.62 -9.65 29.84
CA ARG A 3 2.53 -10.16 30.68
C ARG A 3 1.71 -9.02 31.27
N CYS A 4 0.43 -9.27 31.52
CA CYS A 4 -0.40 -8.32 32.27
C CYS A 4 0.00 -8.26 33.74
N VAL A 5 -0.29 -7.13 34.39
CA VAL A 5 -0.15 -6.99 35.85
C VAL A 5 -1.46 -7.43 36.51
N GLY A 6 -1.42 -8.54 37.25
CA GLY A 6 -2.61 -9.18 37.82
C GLY A 6 -3.38 -9.99 36.77
N ASP A 7 -4.69 -10.17 37.00
CA ASP A 7 -5.57 -10.95 36.12
C ASP A 7 -5.73 -10.30 34.73
N PRO A 8 -5.23 -10.94 33.64
CA PRO A 8 -5.30 -10.40 32.30
C PRO A 8 -6.73 -10.14 31.80
N THR A 9 -7.70 -11.01 32.16
CA THR A 9 -9.09 -10.86 31.73
C THR A 9 -9.71 -9.58 32.28
N ARG A 10 -9.53 -9.31 33.59
CA ARG A 10 -9.97 -8.05 34.21
C ARG A 10 -9.34 -6.84 33.53
N ARG A 11 -8.06 -6.91 33.17
CA ARG A 11 -7.37 -5.79 32.49
C ARG A 11 -7.95 -5.52 31.11
N PHE A 12 -8.35 -6.54 30.35
CA PHE A 12 -8.95 -6.33 29.03
C PHE A 12 -10.41 -5.88 29.11
N GLU A 13 -11.14 -6.27 30.15
CA GLU A 13 -12.49 -5.75 30.42
C GLU A 13 -12.48 -4.26 30.78
N GLU A 14 -11.47 -3.79 31.52
CA GLU A 14 -11.27 -2.37 31.83
C GLU A 14 -10.97 -1.52 30.59
N ASP A 15 -10.10 -2.02 29.69
CA ASP A 15 -9.76 -1.37 28.41
C ASP A 15 -9.29 -2.40 27.38
N ALA A 16 -10.19 -2.75 26.46
CA ALA A 16 -9.94 -3.75 25.42
C ALA A 16 -8.75 -3.38 24.49
N LEU A 17 -8.39 -2.09 24.38
CA LEU A 17 -7.26 -1.65 23.57
C LEU A 17 -5.93 -2.26 24.06
N ARG A 18 -5.86 -2.65 25.34
CA ARG A 18 -4.67 -3.30 25.93
C ARG A 18 -4.31 -4.59 25.20
N MET A 19 -5.26 -5.28 24.57
CA MET A 19 -4.98 -6.47 23.74
C MET A 19 -4.13 -6.10 22.51
N LEU A 20 -4.52 -5.04 21.79
CA LEU A 20 -3.74 -4.56 20.64
C LEU A 20 -2.40 -3.99 21.08
N ARG A 21 -2.35 -3.26 22.19
CA ARG A 21 -1.11 -2.73 22.77
C ARG A 21 -0.13 -3.84 23.16
N ALA A 22 -0.61 -4.95 23.71
CA ALA A 22 0.22 -6.10 24.05
C ALA A 22 0.94 -6.64 22.80
N VAL A 23 0.21 -6.81 21.70
CA VAL A 23 0.80 -7.23 20.42
C VAL A 23 1.74 -6.17 19.84
N ARG A 24 1.37 -4.88 19.88
CA ARG A 24 2.24 -3.79 19.45
C ARG A 24 3.56 -3.80 20.22
N PHE A 25 3.52 -3.90 21.54
CA PHE A 25 4.73 -3.90 22.37
C PHE A 25 5.59 -5.14 22.12
N ALA A 26 4.98 -6.31 21.93
CA ALA A 26 5.69 -7.51 21.48
C ALA A 26 6.40 -7.26 20.14
N ALA A 27 5.75 -6.56 19.22
CA ALA A 27 6.27 -6.25 17.90
C ALA A 27 7.44 -5.26 17.94
N GLN A 28 7.30 -4.21 18.75
CA GLN A 28 8.27 -3.12 18.88
C GLN A 28 9.51 -3.52 19.69
N LEU A 29 9.32 -4.28 20.77
CA LEU A 29 10.38 -4.59 21.75
C LEU A 29 10.96 -6.00 21.57
N GLY A 30 10.41 -6.79 20.65
CA GLY A 30 10.87 -8.17 20.40
C GLY A 30 10.49 -9.16 21.51
N PHE A 31 9.51 -8.85 22.36
CA PHE A 31 9.06 -9.75 23.41
C PHE A 31 8.07 -10.80 22.90
N THR A 32 8.08 -11.98 23.52
CA THR A 32 7.00 -12.96 23.42
C THR A 32 5.89 -12.62 24.41
N ILE A 33 4.64 -12.89 24.05
CA ILE A 33 3.48 -12.74 24.95
C ILE A 33 3.33 -14.02 25.78
N GLU A 34 3.16 -13.87 27.08
CA GLU A 34 2.91 -14.98 28.01
C GLU A 34 1.63 -15.73 27.66
N SER A 35 1.65 -17.07 27.82
CA SER A 35 0.55 -17.96 27.44
C SER A 35 -0.79 -17.60 28.10
N GLU A 36 -0.80 -17.24 29.39
CA GLU A 36 -2.03 -16.85 30.09
C GLU A 36 -2.59 -15.52 29.54
N THR A 37 -1.70 -14.55 29.32
CA THR A 37 -2.04 -13.27 28.70
C THR A 37 -2.60 -13.48 27.29
N ALA A 38 -1.97 -14.33 26.47
CA ALA A 38 -2.44 -14.68 25.13
C ALA A 38 -3.80 -15.38 25.15
N ALA A 39 -4.00 -16.34 26.05
CA ALA A 39 -5.30 -17.02 26.20
C ALA A 39 -6.41 -16.04 26.61
N ALA A 40 -6.11 -15.07 27.48
CA ALA A 40 -7.05 -14.03 27.85
C ALA A 40 -7.38 -13.09 26.68
N ILE A 41 -6.41 -12.75 25.83
CA ILE A 41 -6.67 -11.97 24.60
C ILE A 41 -7.70 -12.69 23.72
N VAL A 42 -7.53 -14.00 23.49
CA VAL A 42 -8.47 -14.78 22.68
C VAL A 42 -9.88 -14.80 23.29
N ARG A 43 -10.01 -15.00 24.60
CA ARG A 43 -11.32 -14.98 25.28
C ARG A 43 -11.99 -13.61 25.21
N CYS A 44 -11.22 -12.53 25.34
CA CYS A 44 -11.71 -11.16 25.39
C CYS A 44 -11.81 -10.49 24.01
N ALA A 45 -11.37 -11.15 22.94
CA ALA A 45 -11.35 -10.59 21.59
C ALA A 45 -12.67 -9.96 21.11
N PRO A 46 -13.87 -10.48 21.43
CA PRO A 46 -15.13 -9.83 21.07
C PRO A 46 -15.29 -8.39 21.62
N LEU A 47 -14.58 -8.04 22.70
CA LEU A 47 -14.58 -6.67 23.22
C LEU A 47 -13.93 -5.67 22.26
N ALA A 48 -13.09 -6.12 21.33
CA ALA A 48 -12.44 -5.27 20.34
C ALA A 48 -13.45 -4.58 19.40
N GLU A 49 -14.62 -5.17 19.17
CA GLU A 49 -15.68 -4.58 18.33
C GLU A 49 -16.24 -3.27 18.91
N ARG A 50 -16.05 -3.03 20.21
CA ARG A 50 -16.49 -1.81 20.90
C ARG A 50 -15.45 -0.69 20.86
N LEU A 51 -14.24 -0.97 20.35
CA LEU A 51 -13.18 0.02 20.25
C LEU A 51 -13.46 0.99 19.10
N SER A 52 -13.04 2.25 19.27
CA SER A 52 -13.08 3.20 18.16
C SER A 52 -12.05 2.83 17.09
N ALA A 53 -12.40 3.07 15.84
CA ALA A 53 -11.54 2.78 14.70
C ALA A 53 -10.20 3.53 14.77
N GLU A 54 -10.21 4.77 15.25
CA GLU A 54 -9.01 5.60 15.39
C GLU A 54 -8.00 4.97 16.36
N ARG A 55 -8.47 4.43 17.49
CA ARG A 55 -7.61 3.78 18.49
C ARG A 55 -7.05 2.46 17.96
N VAL A 56 -7.88 1.67 17.27
CA VAL A 56 -7.43 0.41 16.63
C VAL A 56 -6.39 0.71 15.56
N SER A 57 -6.66 1.71 14.72
CA SER A 57 -5.79 2.13 13.62
C SER A 57 -4.42 2.61 14.11
N GLU A 58 -4.38 3.36 15.20
CA GLU A 58 -3.12 3.80 15.83
C GLU A 58 -2.26 2.61 16.28
N GLU A 59 -2.86 1.61 16.93
CA GLU A 59 -2.14 0.41 17.38
C GLU A 59 -1.73 -0.49 16.21
N LEU A 60 -2.61 -0.66 15.22
CA LEU A 60 -2.32 -1.41 14.01
C LEU A 60 -1.17 -0.80 13.22
N GLN A 61 -1.20 0.52 12.98
CA GLN A 61 -0.14 1.23 12.25
C GLN A 61 1.20 1.10 12.97
N LYS A 62 1.23 1.30 14.30
CA LYS A 62 2.47 1.13 15.08
C LYS A 62 2.99 -0.31 15.06
N THR A 63 2.11 -1.30 15.02
CA THR A 63 2.49 -2.72 14.90
C THR A 63 3.04 -3.00 13.51
N LEU A 64 2.35 -2.53 12.46
CA LEU A 64 2.74 -2.72 11.07
C LEU A 64 4.05 -1.99 10.71
N LEU A 65 4.37 -0.89 11.36
CA LEU A 65 5.62 -0.13 11.18
C LEU A 65 6.75 -0.58 12.11
N SER A 66 6.51 -1.56 12.98
CA SER A 66 7.52 -2.05 13.91
C SER A 66 8.58 -2.94 13.23
N PRO A 67 9.64 -3.34 13.95
CA PRO A 67 10.60 -4.35 13.47
C PRO A 67 9.97 -5.73 13.22
N ARG A 68 8.79 -6.02 13.81
CA ARG A 68 8.09 -7.31 13.67
C ARG A 68 6.66 -7.13 13.16
N PRO A 69 6.47 -6.63 11.91
CA PRO A 69 5.14 -6.39 11.34
C PRO A 69 4.32 -7.67 11.19
N GLU A 70 4.95 -8.85 11.20
CA GLU A 70 4.27 -10.12 11.09
C GLU A 70 3.27 -10.39 12.22
N LEU A 71 3.41 -9.70 13.36
CA LEU A 71 2.47 -9.81 14.48
C LEU A 71 1.08 -9.21 14.17
N VAL A 72 0.91 -8.45 13.09
CA VAL A 72 -0.42 -8.11 12.58
C VAL A 72 -1.22 -9.38 12.23
N GLY A 73 -0.55 -10.44 11.79
CA GLY A 73 -1.18 -11.74 11.54
C GLY A 73 -1.73 -12.38 12.82
N GLN A 74 -1.11 -12.12 13.98
CA GLN A 74 -1.64 -12.57 15.27
C GLN A 74 -2.87 -11.78 15.70
N LEU A 75 -2.90 -10.45 15.46
CA LEU A 75 -4.10 -9.63 15.69
C LEU A 75 -5.30 -10.19 14.90
N ALA A 76 -5.07 -10.53 13.62
CA ALA A 76 -6.08 -11.15 12.77
C ALA A 76 -6.49 -12.54 13.28
N ALA A 77 -5.51 -13.40 13.61
CA ALA A 77 -5.75 -14.74 14.13
C ALA A 77 -6.61 -14.76 15.41
N TRP A 78 -6.39 -13.79 16.30
CA TRP A 78 -7.16 -13.64 17.53
C TRP A 78 -8.49 -12.89 17.34
N GLY A 79 -8.81 -12.48 16.12
CA GLY A 79 -10.08 -11.83 15.78
C GLY A 79 -10.18 -10.36 16.17
N LEU A 80 -9.07 -9.73 16.57
CA LEU A 80 -9.05 -8.33 17.03
C LEU A 80 -9.31 -7.31 15.90
N LEU A 81 -9.21 -7.74 14.63
CA LEU A 81 -9.33 -6.89 13.45
C LEU A 81 -10.44 -7.34 12.48
N ARG A 82 -11.35 -8.22 12.94
CA ARG A 82 -12.48 -8.73 12.14
C ARG A 82 -13.34 -7.62 11.50
N PRO A 83 -13.71 -6.53 12.22
CA PRO A 83 -14.52 -5.45 11.64
C PRO A 83 -13.88 -4.75 10.43
N TYR A 84 -12.56 -4.89 10.26
CA TYR A 84 -11.80 -4.26 9.19
C TYR A 84 -11.40 -5.24 8.09
N GLY A 85 -11.94 -6.47 8.09
CA GLY A 85 -11.67 -7.49 7.06
C GLY A 85 -10.41 -8.32 7.30
N LEU A 86 -9.72 -8.21 8.44
CA LEU A 86 -8.57 -9.07 8.74
C LEU A 86 -9.04 -10.26 9.58
N LEU A 87 -9.45 -11.34 8.90
CA LEU A 87 -10.26 -12.41 9.49
C LEU A 87 -9.46 -13.59 10.06
N GLU A 88 -8.26 -13.85 9.54
CA GLU A 88 -7.47 -15.04 9.84
C GLU A 88 -5.97 -14.75 9.80
N ALA A 89 -5.15 -15.69 10.28
CA ALA A 89 -3.70 -15.57 10.20
C ALA A 89 -3.23 -15.71 8.74
N ARG A 90 -2.45 -14.74 8.25
CA ARG A 90 -1.73 -14.85 6.97
C ARG A 90 -0.24 -14.56 7.13
N ALA A 91 0.55 -15.05 6.18
CA ALA A 91 2.00 -14.89 6.17
C ALA A 91 2.40 -13.44 5.86
N LEU A 92 2.98 -12.76 6.85
CA LEU A 92 3.37 -11.34 6.77
C LEU A 92 4.86 -11.12 7.06
N ALA A 93 5.65 -12.19 7.30
CA ALA A 93 7.07 -12.07 7.64
C ALA A 93 7.89 -11.30 6.59
N TRP A 94 7.52 -11.42 5.32
CA TRP A 94 8.19 -10.73 4.22
C TRP A 94 8.01 -9.20 4.27
N ILE A 95 6.96 -8.69 4.92
CA ILE A 95 6.73 -7.24 5.09
C ILE A 95 7.85 -6.60 5.92
N ALA A 96 8.54 -7.36 6.78
CA ALA A 96 9.67 -6.87 7.56
C ALA A 96 10.84 -6.39 6.66
N ALA A 97 10.98 -6.95 5.45
CA ALA A 97 11.99 -6.53 4.48
C ALA A 97 11.62 -5.23 3.75
N LEU A 98 10.35 -4.82 3.78
CA LEU A 98 9.90 -3.56 3.20
C LEU A 98 10.29 -2.38 4.09
N PRO A 99 10.53 -1.19 3.50
CA PRO A 99 10.73 0.02 4.28
C PRO A 99 9.56 0.25 5.24
N ALA A 100 9.84 0.86 6.39
CA ALA A 100 8.81 1.30 7.35
C ALA A 100 8.08 2.57 6.84
N GLU A 101 7.69 2.57 5.58
CA GLU A 101 6.84 3.59 4.97
C GLU A 101 5.37 3.12 5.09
N PRO A 102 4.48 3.94 5.70
CA PRO A 102 3.10 3.56 5.96
C PRO A 102 2.35 3.05 4.73
N THR A 103 2.42 3.76 3.62
CA THR A 103 1.64 3.46 2.42
C THR A 103 2.08 2.14 1.79
N VAL A 104 3.38 1.86 1.71
CA VAL A 104 3.98 0.62 1.22
C VAL A 104 3.55 -0.56 2.07
N ARG A 105 3.65 -0.46 3.41
CA ARG A 105 3.26 -1.58 4.28
C ARG A 105 1.75 -1.80 4.33
N PHE A 106 0.93 -0.75 4.20
CA PHE A 106 -0.51 -0.91 4.04
C PHE A 106 -0.89 -1.48 2.67
N ALA A 107 -0.15 -1.15 1.60
CA ALA A 107 -0.33 -1.79 0.29
C ALA A 107 0.00 -3.29 0.36
N ALA A 108 1.13 -3.65 0.99
CA ALA A 108 1.49 -5.04 1.25
C ALA A 108 0.44 -5.78 2.09
N LEU A 109 -0.06 -5.14 3.15
CA LEU A 109 -1.15 -5.69 3.97
C LEU A 109 -2.41 -5.92 3.13
N LYS A 110 -2.78 -5.00 2.25
CA LYS A 110 -3.94 -5.10 1.36
C LYS A 110 -3.77 -6.17 0.28
N GLN A 111 -2.55 -6.42 -0.22
CA GLN A 111 -2.27 -7.57 -1.08
C GLN A 111 -2.50 -8.90 -0.34
N VAL A 112 -2.11 -8.96 0.94
CA VAL A 112 -2.31 -10.16 1.76
C VAL A 112 -3.75 -10.31 2.22
N TYR A 113 -4.47 -9.21 2.47
CA TYR A 113 -5.90 -9.18 2.83
C TYR A 113 -6.68 -8.31 1.83
N PRO A 114 -7.04 -8.83 0.65
CA PRO A 114 -7.80 -8.09 -0.36
C PRO A 114 -9.12 -7.51 0.16
N GLU A 115 -9.74 -8.16 1.14
CA GLU A 115 -10.96 -7.76 1.82
C GLU A 115 -10.77 -6.65 2.87
N ALA A 116 -9.55 -6.27 3.22
CA ALA A 116 -9.28 -5.31 4.30
C ALA A 116 -9.86 -3.92 4.00
N ASP A 117 -10.73 -3.41 4.86
CA ASP A 117 -11.32 -2.08 4.71
C ASP A 117 -10.43 -1.01 5.38
N LEU A 118 -9.52 -0.45 4.59
CA LEU A 118 -8.64 0.64 5.03
C LEU A 118 -9.42 1.94 5.36
N SER A 119 -10.62 2.11 4.81
CA SER A 119 -11.45 3.29 5.10
C SER A 119 -12.13 3.18 6.46
N ALA A 120 -12.58 1.97 6.83
CA ALA A 120 -13.11 1.68 8.15
C ALA A 120 -12.08 1.90 9.27
N LEU A 121 -10.78 1.74 8.97
CA LEU A 121 -9.67 2.06 9.88
C LEU A 121 -9.42 3.58 10.06
N ARG A 122 -10.21 4.45 9.41
CA ARG A 122 -10.09 5.93 9.55
C ARG A 122 -8.66 6.45 9.25
N LEU A 123 -7.94 5.77 8.35
CA LEU A 123 -6.61 6.20 7.92
C LEU A 123 -6.69 7.53 7.13
N PRO A 124 -5.58 8.29 7.03
CA PRO A 124 -5.50 9.44 6.14
C PRO A 124 -5.91 9.06 4.71
N ARG A 125 -6.76 9.89 4.07
CA ARG A 125 -7.30 9.63 2.72
C ARG A 125 -6.21 9.30 1.69
N ARG A 126 -5.05 9.97 1.78
CA ARG A 126 -3.90 9.71 0.90
C ARG A 126 -3.40 8.26 1.03
N ILE A 127 -3.20 7.77 2.26
CA ILE A 127 -2.77 6.38 2.51
C ILE A 127 -3.80 5.40 1.94
N ILE A 128 -5.10 5.62 2.17
CA ILE A 128 -6.16 4.75 1.66
C ILE A 128 -6.08 4.64 0.14
N GLN A 129 -6.03 5.79 -0.54
CA GLN A 129 -6.05 5.84 -2.01
C GLN A 129 -4.77 5.28 -2.62
N ASP A 130 -3.61 5.64 -2.07
CA ASP A 130 -2.31 5.24 -2.62
C ASP A 130 -2.05 3.76 -2.33
N ALA A 131 -2.34 3.26 -1.12
CA ALA A 131 -2.20 1.85 -0.81
C ALA A 131 -3.16 0.97 -1.63
N ALA A 132 -4.40 1.42 -1.87
CA ALA A 132 -5.35 0.70 -2.72
C ALA A 132 -4.87 0.64 -4.17
N ALA A 133 -4.36 1.75 -4.72
CA ALA A 133 -3.84 1.78 -6.09
C ALA A 133 -2.59 0.90 -6.26
N VAL A 134 -1.65 0.98 -5.31
CA VAL A 134 -0.38 0.24 -5.37
C VAL A 134 -0.57 -1.25 -5.06
N SER A 135 -1.50 -1.63 -4.19
CA SER A 135 -1.77 -3.05 -3.92
C SER A 135 -2.43 -3.79 -5.08
N ALA A 136 -3.11 -3.07 -5.98
CA ALA A 136 -3.86 -3.64 -7.10
C ALA A 136 -3.02 -3.92 -8.35
N VAL A 137 -1.73 -3.56 -8.36
CA VAL A 137 -0.85 -3.78 -9.50
C VAL A 137 -0.03 -5.06 -9.37
N ASP A 138 0.28 -5.67 -10.51
CA ASP A 138 1.25 -6.74 -10.60
C ASP A 138 2.69 -6.19 -10.66
N ARG A 139 3.66 -7.00 -10.22
CA ARG A 139 5.08 -6.67 -10.34
C ARG A 139 5.48 -6.54 -11.82
N PRO A 140 5.98 -5.38 -12.27
CA PRO A 140 6.49 -5.22 -13.63
C PRO A 140 7.69 -6.13 -13.90
N ARG A 141 7.78 -6.62 -15.14
CA ARG A 141 8.83 -7.58 -15.55
C ARG A 141 10.04 -6.96 -16.23
N ASP A 142 9.89 -5.73 -16.73
CA ASP A 142 10.93 -5.02 -17.47
C ASP A 142 10.77 -3.50 -17.33
N ARG A 143 11.72 -2.74 -17.89
CA ARG A 143 11.75 -1.28 -17.83
C ARG A 143 10.50 -0.66 -18.47
N LEU A 144 10.02 -1.19 -19.60
CA LEU A 144 8.86 -0.64 -20.29
C LEU A 144 7.57 -0.84 -19.46
N ALA A 145 7.41 -2.01 -18.84
CA ALA A 145 6.31 -2.28 -17.92
C ALA A 145 6.34 -1.33 -16.70
N TRP A 146 7.53 -1.00 -16.18
CA TRP A 146 7.67 0.03 -15.15
C TRP A 146 7.26 1.42 -15.64
N LYS A 147 7.72 1.83 -16.83
CA LYS A 147 7.33 3.11 -17.45
C LYS A 147 5.81 3.21 -17.61
N ARG A 148 5.16 2.16 -18.12
CA ARG A 148 3.70 2.06 -18.24
C ARG A 148 2.99 2.17 -16.89
N LEU A 149 3.48 1.46 -15.88
CA LEU A 149 2.93 1.54 -14.53
C LEU A 149 3.04 2.94 -13.94
N ILE A 150 4.20 3.58 -14.09
CA ILE A 150 4.43 4.96 -13.65
C ILE A 150 3.51 5.93 -14.38
N ALA A 151 3.33 5.76 -15.68
CA ALA A 151 2.42 6.60 -16.47
C ALA A 151 0.96 6.43 -16.05
N ALA A 152 0.54 5.21 -15.72
CA ALA A 152 -0.82 4.91 -15.28
C ALA A 152 -1.12 5.41 -13.86
N LEU A 153 -0.19 5.21 -12.92
CA LEU A 153 -0.40 5.56 -11.51
C LEU A 153 0.06 6.98 -11.14
N GLY A 154 0.93 7.56 -11.96
CA GLY A 154 1.71 8.76 -11.63
C GLY A 154 3.01 8.43 -10.87
N LYS A 155 3.98 9.33 -11.00
CA LYS A 155 5.36 9.16 -10.48
C LYS A 155 5.43 8.78 -8.99
N GLU A 156 4.64 9.43 -8.15
CA GLU A 156 4.65 9.18 -6.70
C GLU A 156 4.21 7.75 -6.35
N ARG A 157 3.11 7.28 -6.95
CA ARG A 157 2.66 5.90 -6.76
C ARG A 157 3.59 4.90 -7.42
N GLY A 158 4.25 5.28 -8.52
CA GLY A 158 5.34 4.52 -9.11
C GLY A 158 6.47 4.25 -8.11
N ARG A 159 6.90 5.26 -7.36
CA ARG A 159 7.91 5.09 -6.28
C ARG A 159 7.45 4.13 -5.20
N LEU A 160 6.22 4.29 -4.74
CA LEU A 160 5.62 3.39 -3.73
C LEU A 160 5.55 1.94 -4.23
N ALA A 161 5.19 1.73 -5.50
CA ALA A 161 5.22 0.40 -6.12
C ALA A 161 6.66 -0.15 -6.24
N GLY A 162 7.63 0.69 -6.60
CA GLY A 162 9.06 0.34 -6.58
C GLY A 162 9.51 -0.16 -5.21
N MET A 163 9.16 0.57 -4.14
CA MET A 163 9.44 0.15 -2.76
C MET A 163 8.74 -1.17 -2.38
N LEU A 164 7.48 -1.35 -2.78
CA LEU A 164 6.72 -2.57 -2.50
C LEU A 164 7.34 -3.81 -3.16
N PHE A 165 7.82 -3.67 -4.40
CA PHE A 165 8.39 -4.79 -5.16
C PHE A 165 9.90 -4.95 -5.01
N GLY A 166 10.56 -4.10 -4.22
CA GLY A 166 12.01 -4.13 -4.00
C GLY A 166 12.83 -3.60 -5.19
N GLU A 167 12.25 -2.73 -6.00
CA GLU A 167 12.81 -2.16 -7.24
C GLU A 167 12.90 -0.62 -7.16
N ALA A 168 13.08 -0.07 -5.96
CA ALA A 168 13.10 1.38 -5.75
C ALA A 168 14.20 2.07 -6.57
N ASP A 169 15.39 1.47 -6.64
CA ASP A 169 16.52 2.01 -7.41
C ASP A 169 16.22 2.05 -8.92
N GLN A 170 15.61 1.00 -9.46
CA GLN A 170 15.20 0.95 -10.87
C GLN A 170 14.16 2.03 -11.19
N VAL A 171 13.18 2.24 -10.29
CA VAL A 171 12.17 3.28 -10.47
C VAL A 171 12.80 4.67 -10.43
N GLU A 172 13.70 4.95 -9.49
CA GLU A 172 14.39 6.24 -9.44
C GLU A 172 15.28 6.47 -10.67
N GLU A 173 15.92 5.43 -11.21
CA GLU A 173 16.67 5.54 -12.46
C GLU A 173 15.77 5.93 -13.65
N ILE A 174 14.60 5.30 -13.78
CA ILE A 174 13.59 5.67 -14.80
C ILE A 174 13.15 7.12 -14.60
N LEU A 175 12.85 7.54 -13.38
CA LEU A 175 12.40 8.90 -13.09
C LEU A 175 13.49 9.96 -13.34
N ALA A 176 14.76 9.61 -13.08
CA ALA A 176 15.91 10.48 -13.30
C ALA A 176 16.33 10.58 -14.78
N SER A 177 15.93 9.63 -15.63
CA SER A 177 16.26 9.62 -17.06
C SER A 177 15.71 10.83 -17.84
N GLY A 178 14.67 11.49 -17.32
CA GLY A 178 13.98 12.57 -18.01
C GLY A 178 13.09 12.11 -19.18
N GLU A 179 12.94 10.80 -19.38
CA GLU A 179 12.02 10.24 -20.37
C GLU A 179 10.57 10.68 -20.10
N CYS A 180 9.76 10.79 -21.16
CA CYS A 180 8.34 11.12 -21.03
C CYS A 180 7.58 9.96 -20.36
N LEU A 181 6.85 10.28 -19.28
CA LEU A 181 6.09 9.32 -18.48
C LEU A 181 4.66 9.79 -18.23
N SER A 182 4.21 10.85 -18.90
CA SER A 182 2.85 11.37 -18.75
C SER A 182 2.44 12.23 -19.94
N LEU A 183 1.13 12.39 -20.13
CA LEU A 183 0.58 13.27 -21.16
C LEU A 183 1.08 14.73 -21.06
N LYS A 184 1.45 15.17 -19.85
CA LYS A 184 1.97 16.53 -19.62
C LYS A 184 3.41 16.70 -20.11
N GLU A 185 4.12 15.60 -20.33
CA GLU A 185 5.51 15.56 -20.77
C GLU A 185 5.63 15.21 -22.26
N LEU A 186 4.50 14.95 -22.93
CA LEU A 186 4.48 14.77 -24.37
C LEU A 186 4.87 16.09 -25.07
N ALA A 187 5.62 15.98 -26.16
CA ALA A 187 6.00 17.12 -26.99
C ALA A 187 4.84 17.73 -27.79
N VAL A 188 3.66 17.11 -27.73
CA VAL A 188 2.41 17.56 -28.35
C VAL A 188 1.29 17.61 -27.31
N THR A 189 0.30 18.44 -27.58
CA THR A 189 -0.90 18.62 -26.78
C THR A 189 -2.14 18.46 -27.65
N GLY A 190 -3.34 18.51 -27.06
CA GLY A 190 -4.57 18.45 -27.84
C GLY A 190 -4.74 19.59 -28.85
N ALA A 191 -4.09 20.75 -28.61
CA ALA A 191 -4.14 21.89 -29.54
C ALA A 191 -3.43 21.61 -30.87
N ASP A 192 -2.53 20.63 -30.91
CA ASP A 192 -1.81 20.22 -32.09
C ASP A 192 -2.66 19.36 -33.04
N PHE A 193 -3.85 18.93 -32.61
CA PHE A 193 -4.77 18.07 -33.36
C PHE A 193 -6.17 18.69 -33.44
N PRO A 194 -6.35 19.83 -34.17
CA PRO A 194 -7.61 20.58 -34.18
C PRO A 194 -8.80 19.81 -34.75
N ASP A 195 -8.54 18.81 -35.60
CA ASP A 195 -9.58 17.94 -36.18
C ASP A 195 -10.13 16.89 -35.19
N ARG A 196 -9.54 16.78 -33.99
CA ARG A 196 -9.95 15.86 -32.92
C ARG A 196 -10.42 16.66 -31.72
N SER A 197 -11.46 16.18 -31.04
CA SER A 197 -11.97 16.83 -29.83
C SER A 197 -12.49 15.81 -28.80
N GLY A 198 -12.61 16.27 -27.55
CA GLY A 198 -13.13 15.46 -26.44
C GLY A 198 -12.38 14.14 -26.22
N ALA A 199 -13.12 13.03 -26.16
CA ALA A 199 -12.54 11.71 -25.92
C ALA A 199 -11.58 11.25 -27.04
N ALA A 200 -11.81 11.68 -28.29
CA ALA A 200 -11.01 11.26 -29.44
C ALA A 200 -9.58 11.81 -29.40
N VAL A 201 -9.40 13.07 -28.98
CA VAL A 201 -8.06 13.64 -28.80
C VAL A 201 -7.35 13.03 -27.59
N GLY A 202 -8.08 12.75 -26.50
CA GLY A 202 -7.53 12.06 -25.34
C GLY A 202 -7.01 10.66 -25.67
N ALA A 203 -7.78 9.86 -26.41
CA ALA A 203 -7.38 8.52 -26.86
C ALA A 203 -6.14 8.57 -27.76
N HIS A 204 -6.08 9.53 -28.69
CA HIS A 204 -4.92 9.71 -29.56
C HIS A 204 -3.64 10.10 -28.79
N LEU A 205 -3.73 11.05 -27.85
CA LEU A 205 -2.60 11.41 -26.99
C LEU A 205 -2.15 10.23 -26.12
N GLN A 206 -3.08 9.38 -25.68
CA GLN A 206 -2.74 8.17 -24.94
C GLN A 206 -1.99 7.14 -25.82
N ALA A 207 -2.39 6.99 -27.08
CA ALA A 207 -1.69 6.12 -28.04
C ALA A 207 -0.27 6.64 -28.33
N LEU A 208 -0.11 7.96 -28.49
CA LEU A 208 1.20 8.60 -28.62
C LEU A 208 2.06 8.40 -27.37
N LEU A 209 1.49 8.54 -26.17
CA LEU A 209 2.20 8.26 -24.93
C LEU A 209 2.68 6.81 -24.91
N GLU A 210 1.83 5.84 -25.23
CA GLU A 210 2.21 4.43 -25.28
C GLU A 210 3.37 4.17 -26.26
N HIS A 211 3.34 4.78 -27.45
CA HIS A 211 4.45 4.74 -28.41
C HIS A 211 5.74 5.32 -27.80
N VAL A 212 5.67 6.53 -27.22
CA VAL A 212 6.81 7.21 -26.61
C VAL A 212 7.37 6.48 -25.39
N LEU A 213 6.55 5.73 -24.64
CA LEU A 213 7.05 4.89 -23.57
C LEU A 213 7.96 3.77 -24.13
N ALA A 214 7.65 3.22 -25.30
CA ALA A 214 8.50 2.23 -25.97
C ALA A 214 9.68 2.86 -26.73
N HIS A 215 9.49 4.05 -27.30
CA HIS A 215 10.44 4.79 -28.13
C HIS A 215 10.66 6.22 -27.61
N PRO A 216 11.40 6.40 -26.49
CA PRO A 216 11.56 7.71 -25.85
C PRO A 216 12.13 8.81 -26.76
N GLU A 217 12.98 8.45 -27.72
CA GLU A 217 13.58 9.33 -28.73
C GLU A 217 12.57 9.98 -29.69
N ASP A 218 11.37 9.41 -29.78
CA ASP A 218 10.29 9.89 -30.65
C ASP A 218 9.42 10.97 -29.99
N ASN A 219 9.68 11.33 -28.72
CA ASN A 219 9.01 12.45 -28.05
C ASN A 219 9.48 13.82 -28.59
N ARG A 220 9.29 14.04 -29.88
CA ARG A 220 9.63 15.25 -30.62
C ARG A 220 8.41 15.66 -31.42
N ARG A 221 8.08 16.96 -31.37
CA ARG A 221 6.84 17.47 -31.96
C ARG A 221 6.70 17.11 -33.44
N GLU A 222 7.76 17.26 -34.21
CA GLU A 222 7.78 16.93 -35.64
C GLU A 222 7.53 15.44 -35.93
N ILE A 223 7.95 14.53 -35.05
CA ILE A 223 7.72 13.10 -35.21
C ILE A 223 6.28 12.77 -34.85
N LEU A 224 5.84 13.19 -33.66
CA LEU A 224 4.51 12.86 -33.14
C LEU A 224 3.37 13.40 -34.00
N LEU A 225 3.57 14.54 -34.68
CA LEU A 225 2.57 15.09 -35.61
C LEU A 225 2.40 14.25 -36.89
N THR A 226 3.41 13.48 -37.26
CA THR A 226 3.37 12.62 -38.47
C THR A 226 3.12 11.15 -38.13
N TRP A 227 3.00 10.83 -36.83
CA TRP A 227 2.76 9.48 -36.37
C TRP A 227 1.36 9.03 -36.79
N ALA A 228 1.33 7.97 -37.61
CA ALA A 228 0.11 7.22 -37.90
C ALA A 228 0.06 6.03 -36.94
N GLU A 229 -1.13 5.78 -36.36
CA GLU A 229 -1.37 4.58 -35.57
C GLU A 229 -0.98 3.34 -36.42
N PRO A 230 -0.18 2.40 -35.88
CA PRO A 230 0.21 1.18 -36.59
C PRO A 230 -0.98 0.25 -36.88
#